data_AF-A0A813Q534-F1
#
_entry.id   AF-A0A813Q534-F1
#
_cell.length_a   1.000
_cell.length_b   1.000
_cell.length_c   1.000
_cell.angle_alpha   90.00
_cell.angle_beta   90.00
_cell.angle_gamma   90.00
#
_symmetry.space_group_name_H-M   'P 1'
#
loop_
_entity.id
_entity.type
_entity.pdbx_description
1 polymer ?
#
loop_
_entity_poly.entity_id
_entity_poly.type
_entity_poly.pdbx_seq_one_letter_code
_entity_poly.pdbx_strand_id
1 'polypeptide(L)'
;MSSPTSQTTPLTNESLPSTSQSPPSCIKTNAKKSKNSNSTPPEKKPKVHSNDNILFMYSGLFLTENQWLTSSHIDFALECFDKLFTHIFMEFVFIDPTIDQIFVVNVENRHRILLTNIDPSVQEQNYNSIESYEEMSTISRKWFIYDSLNDQKNSFATKPVLKFLYPEREFHHVSMVEVIPQVDSNDCGLFTIAYAYVLSRRNDPSNLRYDQSSMRKKFNDLIKFNYLYEFDFSEVSKSRNVFPLIL
;
A
#
# COMPACT_ATOMS: atom_id res chain seq x y z
N MET A 1 -21.51 -45.65 35.75
CA MET A 1 -20.88 -44.73 36.70
C MET A 1 -20.02 -43.78 35.89
N SER A 2 -20.12 -42.45 35.89
CA SER A 2 -21.15 -41.49 36.27
C SER A 2 -20.76 -40.25 35.47
N SER A 3 -21.69 -39.66 34.74
CA SER A 3 -21.51 -38.38 34.04
C SER A 3 -21.24 -37.24 35.05
N PRO A 4 -20.65 -36.13 34.58
CA PRO A 4 -21.33 -34.85 34.84
C PRO A 4 -21.30 -33.92 33.61
N THR A 5 -22.43 -33.42 33.13
CA THR A 5 -23.23 -32.25 33.59
C THR A 5 -22.68 -30.92 33.06
N SER A 6 -23.35 -30.42 32.02
CA SER A 6 -23.28 -29.06 31.48
C SER A 6 -23.69 -28.01 32.50
N GLN A 7 -23.08 -26.83 32.45
CA GLN A 7 -23.70 -25.60 32.97
C GLN A 7 -23.59 -24.47 31.95
N THR A 8 -24.78 -23.97 31.63
CA THR A 8 -25.11 -22.82 30.79
C THR A 8 -25.41 -21.66 31.72
N THR A 9 -24.92 -20.45 31.43
CA THR A 9 -25.43 -19.21 32.03
C THR A 9 -25.34 -18.04 31.04
N PRO A 10 -26.20 -17.00 31.18
CA PRO A 10 -26.89 -16.37 30.06
C PRO A 10 -26.43 -14.95 29.73
N LEU A 11 -27.01 -14.43 28.64
CA LEU A 11 -26.96 -13.05 28.13
C LEU A 11 -27.27 -11.98 29.19
N THR A 12 -26.55 -10.86 29.09
CA THR A 12 -27.02 -9.55 29.55
C THR A 12 -26.98 -8.54 28.41
N ASN A 13 -28.16 -8.02 28.08
CA ASN A 13 -28.43 -6.86 27.24
C ASN A 13 -28.10 -5.57 28.01
N GLU A 14 -27.35 -4.66 27.40
CA GLU A 14 -27.38 -3.21 27.70
C GLU A 14 -27.25 -2.47 26.36
N SER A 15 -28.35 -2.02 25.76
CA SER A 15 -28.98 -0.70 25.88
C SER A 15 -28.14 0.47 25.33
N LEU A 16 -28.51 0.89 24.12
CA LEU A 16 -28.18 2.17 23.49
C LEU A 16 -28.65 3.37 24.34
N PRO A 17 -27.95 4.52 24.22
CA PRO A 17 -28.60 5.81 24.20
C PRO A 17 -28.50 6.48 22.82
N SER A 18 -29.67 6.81 22.30
CA SER A 18 -29.93 7.72 21.19
C SER A 18 -30.00 9.18 21.67
N THR A 19 -29.27 10.08 21.02
CA THR A 19 -29.58 11.53 20.92
C THR A 19 -28.79 12.06 19.73
N SER A 20 -29.37 12.20 18.53
CA SER A 20 -30.12 13.37 18.06
C SER A 20 -29.55 14.72 18.55
N GLN A 21 -28.86 15.42 17.65
CA GLN A 21 -28.94 16.88 17.48
C GLN A 21 -28.09 17.33 16.28
N SER A 22 -28.76 17.93 15.31
CA SER A 22 -28.26 18.87 14.31
C SER A 22 -29.36 19.91 14.11
N PRO A 23 -29.13 21.08 13.48
CA PRO A 23 -27.92 21.91 13.35
C PRO A 23 -28.20 23.35 13.88
N PRO A 24 -27.33 24.34 13.60
CA PRO A 24 -27.89 25.44 12.81
C PRO A 24 -26.99 25.93 11.68
N SER A 25 -27.70 26.45 10.68
CA SER A 25 -27.27 26.98 9.40
C SER A 25 -26.77 28.42 9.42
N CYS A 26 -25.95 28.72 8.41
CA CYS A 26 -25.84 29.99 7.67
C CYS A 26 -25.50 31.28 8.43
N ILE A 27 -24.29 31.81 8.16
CA ILE A 27 -24.12 33.23 7.84
C ILE A 27 -23.27 33.37 6.57
N LYS A 28 -23.89 33.98 5.54
CA LYS A 28 -23.23 34.54 4.36
C LYS A 28 -22.70 35.92 4.71
N THR A 29 -21.48 36.25 4.29
CA THR A 29 -21.10 37.65 4.00
C THR A 29 -20.25 37.73 2.74
N ASN A 30 -20.65 38.66 1.89
CA ASN A 30 -20.09 39.01 0.60
C ASN A 30 -18.85 39.92 0.71
N ALA A 31 -18.08 39.88 -0.38
CA ALA A 31 -17.34 40.98 -1.02
C ALA A 31 -16.05 41.53 -0.37
N LYS A 32 -14.93 41.37 -1.09
CA LYS A 32 -14.33 42.51 -1.82
C LYS A 32 -13.33 42.06 -2.88
N LYS A 33 -13.55 42.57 -4.09
CA LYS A 33 -12.59 42.65 -5.20
C LYS A 33 -11.35 43.42 -4.74
N SER A 34 -10.16 42.88 -5.04
CA SER A 34 -8.96 43.68 -5.28
C SER A 34 -8.29 43.18 -6.55
N LYS A 35 -8.22 44.06 -7.55
CA LYS A 35 -7.46 43.87 -8.79
C LYS A 35 -6.01 44.20 -8.45
N ASN A 36 -5.08 43.29 -8.74
CA ASN A 36 -3.70 43.68 -8.99
C ASN A 36 -3.16 42.86 -10.16
N SER A 37 -2.90 43.55 -11.26
CA SER A 37 -2.41 43.01 -12.52
C SER A 37 -0.90 43.18 -12.58
N ASN A 38 -0.16 42.07 -12.43
CA ASN A 38 1.23 41.98 -12.89
C ASN A 38 1.30 40.83 -13.91
N SER A 39 1.42 41.23 -15.17
CA SER A 39 1.54 40.35 -16.33
C SER A 39 2.86 39.59 -16.29
N THR A 40 2.77 38.29 -16.00
CA THR A 40 3.84 37.30 -16.20
C THR A 40 3.54 36.57 -17.52
N PRO A 41 4.54 36.21 -18.35
CA PRO A 41 4.29 35.55 -19.63
C PRO A 41 3.51 34.24 -19.43
N PRO A 42 2.58 33.88 -20.33
CA PRO A 42 1.76 32.69 -20.17
C PRO A 42 2.64 31.45 -20.30
N GLU A 43 2.92 30.82 -19.16
CA GLU A 43 3.41 29.47 -19.09
C GLU A 43 2.38 28.56 -19.79
N LYS A 44 2.77 27.99 -20.92
CA LYS A 44 1.92 27.11 -21.72
C LYS A 44 1.60 25.88 -20.88
N LYS A 45 0.44 25.89 -20.22
CA LYS A 45 -0.14 24.70 -19.61
C LYS A 45 -0.18 23.59 -20.67
N PRO A 46 0.27 22.37 -20.37
CA PRO A 46 0.15 21.25 -21.29
C PRO A 46 -1.33 21.08 -21.64
N LYS A 47 -1.65 21.13 -22.94
CA LYS A 47 -2.97 20.75 -23.45
C LYS A 47 -3.13 19.26 -23.23
N VAL A 48 -3.70 18.88 -22.10
CA VAL A 48 -4.18 17.52 -21.85
C VAL A 48 -5.41 17.34 -22.75
N HIS A 49 -5.23 16.72 -23.91
CA HIS A 49 -6.35 16.21 -24.70
C HIS A 49 -6.95 15.05 -23.89
N SER A 50 -8.06 15.28 -23.18
CA SER A 50 -8.82 14.19 -22.58
C SER A 50 -9.47 13.39 -23.70
N ASN A 51 -8.98 12.18 -23.93
CA ASN A 51 -9.67 11.20 -24.76
C ASN A 51 -10.86 10.70 -23.95
N ASP A 52 -12.07 11.19 -24.23
CA ASP A 52 -13.29 10.81 -23.50
C ASP A 52 -13.57 9.29 -23.51
N ASN A 53 -13.02 8.57 -24.50
CA ASN A 53 -13.09 7.11 -24.59
C ASN A 53 -12.29 6.38 -23.49
N ILE A 54 -11.22 6.98 -22.97
CA ILE A 54 -10.40 6.39 -21.90
C ILE A 54 -11.16 6.42 -20.57
N LEU A 55 -11.95 7.47 -20.34
CA LEU A 55 -12.71 7.65 -19.10
C LEU A 55 -13.82 6.60 -18.94
N PHE A 56 -14.40 6.12 -20.05
CA PHE A 56 -15.44 5.09 -20.01
C PHE A 56 -14.91 3.73 -19.54
N MET A 57 -13.71 3.35 -20.01
CA MET A 57 -13.09 2.06 -19.66
C MET A 57 -12.75 1.93 -18.17
N TYR A 58 -12.39 3.04 -17.51
CA TYR A 58 -11.96 3.04 -16.11
C TYR A 58 -13.01 3.54 -15.13
N SER A 59 -14.25 3.75 -15.57
CA SER A 59 -15.35 4.19 -14.71
C SER A 59 -15.56 3.27 -13.48
N GLY A 60 -15.31 1.97 -13.64
CA GLY A 60 -15.40 0.98 -12.55
C GLY A 60 -14.21 0.97 -11.56
N LEU A 61 -13.15 1.75 -11.82
CA LEU A 61 -11.98 1.83 -10.93
C LEU A 61 -12.05 3.02 -9.97
N PHE A 62 -12.95 3.97 -10.17
CA PHE A 62 -13.08 5.11 -9.26
C PHE A 62 -13.55 4.64 -7.89
N LEU A 63 -12.79 5.02 -6.86
CA LEU A 63 -13.10 4.72 -5.48
C LEU A 63 -14.13 5.71 -4.92
N THR A 64 -15.16 5.16 -4.29
CA THR A 64 -16.06 5.92 -3.40
C THR A 64 -15.52 5.95 -1.97
N GLU A 65 -16.17 6.70 -1.09
CA GLU A 65 -15.88 6.69 0.34
C GLU A 65 -16.08 5.28 0.91
N ASN A 66 -15.13 4.82 1.73
CA ASN A 66 -15.16 3.52 2.43
C ASN A 66 -15.13 2.27 1.53
N GLN A 67 -14.97 2.39 0.21
CA GLN A 67 -14.84 1.23 -0.67
C GLN A 67 -13.51 0.50 -0.46
N TRP A 68 -13.56 -0.82 -0.29
CA TRP A 68 -12.36 -1.67 -0.32
C TRP A 68 -11.80 -1.78 -1.73
N LEU A 69 -10.48 -1.70 -1.87
CA LEU A 69 -9.83 -1.92 -3.15
C LEU A 69 -9.98 -3.38 -3.61
N THR A 70 -10.55 -3.56 -4.79
CA THR A 70 -10.59 -4.85 -5.50
C THR A 70 -9.24 -5.15 -6.15
N SER A 71 -9.03 -6.37 -6.63
CA SER A 71 -7.78 -6.74 -7.31
C SER A 71 -7.53 -5.89 -8.55
N SER A 72 -8.58 -5.57 -9.32
CA SER A 72 -8.46 -4.70 -10.50
C SER A 72 -7.92 -3.30 -10.18
N HIS A 73 -8.18 -2.76 -8.99
CA HIS A 73 -7.59 -1.48 -8.57
C HIS A 73 -6.09 -1.61 -8.33
N ILE A 74 -5.66 -2.73 -7.72
CA ILE A 74 -4.26 -3.01 -7.43
C ILE A 74 -3.51 -3.30 -8.74
N ASP A 75 -4.06 -4.15 -9.59
CA ASP A 75 -3.48 -4.51 -10.88
C ASP A 75 -3.28 -3.26 -11.74
N PHE A 76 -4.30 -2.37 -11.80
CA PHE A 76 -4.19 -1.10 -12.49
C PHE A 76 -3.07 -0.21 -11.92
N ALA A 77 -2.97 -0.10 -10.58
CA ALA A 77 -1.93 0.69 -9.95
C ALA A 77 -0.53 0.14 -10.27
N LEU A 78 -0.34 -1.18 -10.18
CA LEU A 78 0.93 -1.83 -10.47
C LEU A 78 1.29 -1.76 -11.96
N GLU A 79 0.31 -1.82 -12.88
CA GLU A 79 0.55 -1.59 -14.32
C GLU A 79 1.05 -0.16 -14.57
N CYS A 80 0.52 0.83 -13.85
CA CYS A 80 1.05 2.19 -13.87
C CYS A 80 2.47 2.28 -13.29
N PHE A 81 2.86 1.38 -12.37
CA PHE A 81 4.22 1.33 -11.82
C PHE A 81 5.19 0.70 -12.80
N ASP A 82 4.81 -0.36 -13.49
CA ASP A 82 5.67 -1.06 -14.45
C ASP A 82 6.12 -0.13 -15.60
N LYS A 83 5.23 0.79 -16.02
CA LYS A 83 5.58 1.88 -16.95
C LYS A 83 6.65 2.84 -16.42
N LEU A 84 6.82 2.93 -15.10
CA LEU A 84 7.80 3.77 -14.42
C LEU A 84 9.07 2.99 -14.04
N PHE A 85 8.98 1.68 -13.81
CA PHE A 85 10.07 0.81 -13.36
C PHE A 85 10.21 -0.37 -14.29
N THR A 86 11.24 -0.37 -15.13
CA THR A 86 11.42 -1.27 -16.30
C THR A 86 11.60 -2.76 -15.95
N HIS A 87 11.47 -3.17 -14.68
CA HIS A 87 11.91 -4.49 -14.21
C HIS A 87 11.04 -5.15 -13.12
N ILE A 88 9.85 -4.64 -12.77
CA ILE A 88 9.18 -5.09 -11.53
C ILE A 88 8.18 -6.25 -11.73
N PHE A 89 7.70 -6.56 -12.94
CA PHE A 89 6.73 -7.65 -13.13
C PHE A 89 7.11 -8.65 -14.23
N MET A 90 7.28 -9.92 -13.86
CA MET A 90 7.40 -11.02 -14.81
C MET A 90 6.33 -12.10 -14.59
N GLU A 91 5.79 -12.54 -15.72
CA GLU A 91 4.82 -13.60 -15.89
C GLU A 91 5.46 -14.97 -15.55
N PHE A 92 5.28 -15.40 -14.29
CA PHE A 92 5.29 -16.77 -13.72
C PHE A 92 6.32 -17.86 -14.09
N VAL A 93 7.31 -17.69 -14.96
CA VAL A 93 8.08 -18.87 -15.45
C VAL A 93 9.40 -19.15 -14.72
N PHE A 94 10.10 -18.17 -14.16
CA PHE A 94 11.20 -18.39 -13.20
C PHE A 94 11.58 -17.00 -12.69
N ILE A 95 11.19 -16.64 -11.47
CA ILE A 95 11.50 -15.29 -10.99
C ILE A 95 12.95 -15.30 -10.52
N ASP A 96 13.80 -14.59 -11.26
CA ASP A 96 15.18 -14.40 -10.88
C ASP A 96 15.22 -13.80 -9.47
N PRO A 97 15.81 -14.51 -8.50
CA PRO A 97 15.88 -14.03 -7.14
C PRO A 97 16.72 -12.76 -7.03
N THR A 98 17.43 -12.31 -8.06
CA THR A 98 18.20 -11.05 -8.09
C THR A 98 17.37 -9.82 -8.41
N ILE A 99 16.15 -9.99 -8.91
CA ILE A 99 15.28 -8.87 -9.27
C ILE A 99 14.49 -8.40 -8.04
N ASP A 100 14.27 -7.10 -7.95
CA ASP A 100 13.36 -6.53 -6.95
C ASP A 100 11.94 -7.00 -7.21
N GLN A 101 11.30 -7.54 -6.19
CA GLN A 101 9.99 -8.15 -6.28
C GLN A 101 9.05 -7.48 -5.29
N ILE A 102 7.84 -7.20 -5.75
CA ILE A 102 6.75 -6.66 -4.96
C ILE A 102 5.52 -7.54 -5.15
N PHE A 103 4.99 -8.05 -4.05
CA PHE A 103 3.75 -8.80 -4.01
C PHE A 103 2.73 -8.11 -3.13
N VAL A 104 1.52 -7.94 -3.65
CA VAL A 104 0.36 -7.54 -2.85
C VAL A 104 -0.37 -8.79 -2.43
N VAL A 105 -0.31 -9.11 -1.13
CA VAL A 105 -0.90 -10.32 -0.56
C VAL A 105 -2.23 -9.96 0.08
N ASN A 106 -3.28 -10.66 -0.34
CA ASN A 106 -4.59 -10.57 0.30
C ASN A 106 -4.63 -11.50 1.50
N VAL A 107 -4.99 -10.97 2.66
CA VAL A 107 -5.12 -11.75 3.90
C VAL A 107 -6.59 -11.86 4.29
N GLU A 108 -6.88 -12.46 5.44
CA GLU A 108 -8.25 -12.58 5.94
C GLU A 108 -8.93 -11.20 6.05
N ASN A 109 -10.27 -11.18 5.97
CA ASN A 109 -11.08 -9.96 6.09
C ASN A 109 -10.84 -8.89 5.01
N ARG A 110 -10.37 -9.29 3.81
CA ARG A 110 -10.10 -8.39 2.66
C ARG A 110 -8.98 -7.37 2.92
N HIS A 111 -8.19 -7.59 3.97
CA HIS A 111 -7.03 -6.78 4.27
C HIS A 111 -5.90 -7.11 3.30
N ARG A 112 -5.05 -6.12 3.00
CA ARG A 112 -3.95 -6.26 2.04
C ARG A 112 -2.65 -5.84 2.69
N ILE A 113 -1.61 -6.64 2.49
CA ILE A 113 -0.26 -6.38 2.96
C ILE A 113 0.72 -6.42 1.77
N LEU A 114 1.87 -5.80 1.96
CA LEU A 114 2.97 -5.84 0.99
C LEU A 114 4.01 -6.87 1.43
N LEU A 115 4.45 -7.73 0.50
CA LEU A 115 5.62 -8.59 0.63
C LEU A 115 6.64 -8.18 -0.42
N THR A 116 7.89 -7.93 -0.03
CA THR A 116 8.94 -7.52 -0.97
C THR A 116 10.32 -8.00 -0.55
N ASN A 117 11.26 -8.14 -1.48
CA ASN A 117 12.69 -8.34 -1.19
C ASN A 117 13.51 -7.03 -1.29
N ILE A 118 12.85 -5.88 -1.50
CA ILE A 118 13.50 -4.57 -1.55
C ILE A 118 13.92 -4.17 -0.14
N ASP A 119 15.23 -4.04 0.09
CA ASP A 119 15.78 -3.42 1.28
C ASP A 119 16.19 -1.96 0.98
N PRO A 120 15.40 -0.96 1.44
CA PRO A 120 15.74 0.45 1.21
C PRO A 120 17.03 0.90 1.93
N SER A 121 17.60 0.07 2.82
CA SER A 121 18.89 0.38 3.47
C SER A 121 20.12 0.00 2.63
N VAL A 122 19.94 -0.78 1.57
CA VAL A 122 21.03 -1.21 0.70
C VAL A 122 21.13 -0.28 -0.50
N GLN A 123 22.25 0.41 -0.66
CA GLN A 123 22.53 1.20 -1.86
C GLN A 123 22.91 0.29 -3.04
N GLU A 124 22.45 0.63 -4.25
CA GLU A 124 22.62 -0.18 -5.48
C GLU A 124 24.08 -0.51 -5.81
N GLN A 125 25.03 0.30 -5.33
CA GLN A 125 26.45 0.13 -5.59
C GLN A 125 27.05 -1.18 -5.05
N ASN A 126 26.38 -1.85 -4.08
CA ASN A 126 26.88 -3.09 -3.48
C ASN A 126 26.51 -4.36 -4.24
N TYR A 127 25.63 -4.30 -5.26
CA TYR A 127 25.24 -5.50 -6.00
C TYR A 127 26.20 -5.85 -7.15
N ASN A 128 26.95 -4.87 -7.66
CA ASN A 128 27.85 -5.06 -8.80
C ASN A 128 29.18 -5.77 -8.44
N SER A 129 29.44 -6.07 -7.17
CA SER A 129 30.66 -6.74 -6.72
C SER A 129 30.52 -8.25 -6.51
N ILE A 130 29.37 -8.84 -6.84
CA ILE A 130 29.14 -10.28 -6.67
C ILE A 130 29.48 -10.97 -7.99
N GLU A 131 30.75 -11.34 -8.15
CA GLU A 131 31.29 -11.89 -9.41
C GLU A 131 31.03 -13.40 -9.62
N SER A 132 30.39 -14.11 -8.68
CA SER A 132 30.17 -15.56 -8.83
C SER A 132 28.71 -16.02 -8.68
N TYR A 133 28.23 -16.79 -9.67
CA TYR A 133 26.92 -17.45 -9.67
C TYR A 133 26.74 -18.43 -8.49
N GLU A 134 27.84 -19.00 -7.97
CA GLU A 134 27.81 -19.90 -6.81
C GLU A 134 27.52 -19.15 -5.50
N GLU A 135 28.08 -17.96 -5.26
CA GLU A 135 27.69 -17.13 -4.11
C GLU A 135 26.22 -16.69 -4.22
N MET A 136 25.74 -16.41 -5.44
CA MET A 136 24.36 -15.99 -5.69
C MET A 136 23.32 -17.05 -5.28
N SER A 137 23.69 -18.33 -5.29
CA SER A 137 22.86 -19.43 -4.78
C SER A 137 22.73 -19.43 -3.25
N THR A 138 23.69 -18.83 -2.55
CA THR A 138 23.76 -18.72 -1.08
C THR A 138 23.24 -17.39 -0.53
N ILE A 139 22.95 -16.40 -1.38
CA ILE A 139 22.36 -15.13 -0.94
C ILE A 139 20.94 -15.41 -0.44
N SER A 140 20.86 -15.60 0.86
CA SER A 140 19.63 -15.59 1.62
C SER A 140 19.03 -14.19 1.52
N ARG A 141 18.12 -14.00 0.55
CA ARG A 141 17.40 -12.73 0.43
C ARG A 141 16.48 -12.55 1.62
N LYS A 142 16.60 -11.37 2.21
CA LYS A 142 15.68 -10.90 3.24
C LYS A 142 14.40 -10.47 2.56
N TRP A 143 13.28 -10.94 3.10
CA TRP A 143 11.94 -10.55 2.70
C TRP A 143 11.38 -9.64 3.78
N PHE A 144 10.65 -8.62 3.35
CA PHE A 144 10.04 -7.63 4.22
C PHE A 144 8.54 -7.64 4.02
N ILE A 145 7.81 -7.59 5.14
CA ILE A 145 6.36 -7.46 5.17
C ILE A 145 6.03 -6.06 5.71
N TYR A 146 5.21 -5.34 4.96
CA TYR A 146 4.63 -4.08 5.40
C TYR A 146 3.12 -4.26 5.51
N ASP A 147 2.61 -4.08 6.73
CA ASP A 147 1.19 -4.16 7.05
C ASP A 147 0.76 -2.83 7.66
N SER A 148 -0.20 -2.14 7.05
CA SER A 148 -0.70 -0.86 7.57
C SER A 148 -1.39 -0.97 8.94
N LEU A 149 -1.76 -2.17 9.39
CA LEU A 149 -2.26 -2.42 10.74
C LEU A 149 -1.17 -2.88 11.72
N ASN A 150 0.06 -3.10 11.26
CA ASN A 150 1.15 -3.71 12.01
C ASN A 150 0.77 -5.04 12.70
N ASP A 151 -0.15 -5.84 12.12
CA ASP A 151 -0.56 -7.12 12.71
C ASP A 151 0.32 -8.27 12.22
N GLN A 152 1.17 -8.78 13.13
CA GLN A 152 2.05 -9.90 12.84
C GLN A 152 1.32 -11.17 12.40
N LYS A 153 0.05 -11.37 12.75
CA LYS A 153 -0.73 -12.55 12.33
C LYS A 153 -0.94 -12.58 10.82
N ASN A 154 -1.03 -11.41 10.18
CA ASN A 154 -1.20 -11.32 8.73
C ASN A 154 0.01 -11.84 7.96
N SER A 155 1.19 -11.90 8.60
CA SER A 155 2.40 -12.40 7.97
C SER A 155 2.33 -13.87 7.56
N PHE A 156 1.53 -14.70 8.24
CA PHE A 156 1.36 -16.12 7.88
C PHE A 156 0.76 -16.32 6.49
N ALA A 157 0.02 -15.32 5.97
CA ALA A 157 -0.54 -15.37 4.63
C ALA A 157 0.52 -15.31 3.52
N THR A 158 1.76 -14.89 3.82
CA THR A 158 2.84 -14.84 2.83
C THR A 158 3.56 -16.18 2.64
N LYS A 159 3.40 -17.13 3.58
CA LYS A 159 4.06 -18.44 3.54
C LYS A 159 3.76 -19.22 2.24
N PRO A 160 2.51 -19.33 1.75
CA PRO A 160 2.24 -20.02 0.50
C PRO A 160 2.91 -19.36 -0.72
N VAL A 161 3.01 -18.02 -0.72
CA VAL A 161 3.67 -17.26 -1.80
C VAL A 161 5.16 -17.59 -1.83
N LEU A 162 5.83 -17.50 -0.67
CA LEU A 162 7.26 -17.80 -0.56
C LEU A 162 7.58 -19.27 -0.88
N LYS A 163 6.73 -20.20 -0.45
CA LYS A 163 6.87 -21.63 -0.78
C LYS A 163 6.66 -21.89 -2.27
N PHE A 164 5.76 -21.16 -2.91
CA PHE A 164 5.55 -21.27 -4.36
C PHE A 164 6.76 -20.75 -5.15
N LEU A 165 7.31 -19.60 -4.76
CA LEU A 165 8.47 -19.00 -5.43
C LEU A 165 9.75 -19.81 -5.22
N TYR A 166 9.93 -20.39 -4.04
CA TYR A 166 11.15 -21.09 -3.64
C TYR A 166 10.83 -22.39 -2.89
N PRO A 167 10.36 -23.43 -3.59
CA PRO A 167 9.88 -24.66 -2.98
C PRO A 167 10.96 -25.42 -2.19
N GLU A 168 12.22 -25.31 -2.63
CA GLU A 168 13.37 -26.02 -2.05
C GLU A 168 14.07 -25.22 -0.92
N ARG A 169 13.60 -24.01 -0.58
CA ARG A 169 14.24 -23.18 0.46
C ARG A 169 13.47 -23.30 1.77
N GLU A 170 14.10 -23.90 2.77
CA GLU A 170 13.47 -24.14 4.08
C GLU A 170 13.27 -22.87 4.91
N PHE A 171 14.06 -21.82 4.71
CA PHE A 171 14.01 -20.60 5.53
C PHE A 171 14.23 -19.33 4.71
N HIS A 172 13.16 -18.59 4.48
CA HIS A 172 13.28 -17.19 4.05
C HIS A 172 13.52 -16.33 5.28
N HIS A 173 14.49 -15.43 5.25
CA HIS A 173 14.65 -14.42 6.31
C HIS A 173 13.56 -13.37 6.14
N VAL A 174 12.37 -13.69 6.63
CA VAL A 174 11.23 -12.78 6.55
C VAL A 174 11.22 -11.91 7.78
N SER A 175 11.04 -10.62 7.60
CA SER A 175 10.91 -9.66 8.68
C SER A 175 9.72 -8.76 8.45
N MET A 176 9.01 -8.43 9.52
CA MET A 176 7.99 -7.40 9.50
C MET A 176 8.61 -6.05 9.79
N VAL A 177 8.27 -5.04 9.00
CA VAL A 177 8.73 -3.67 9.21
C VAL A 177 7.60 -2.88 9.87
N GLU A 178 7.91 -2.22 10.98
CA GLU A 178 6.93 -1.37 11.68
C GLU A 178 6.69 -0.07 10.91
N VAL A 179 5.49 0.11 10.39
CA VAL A 179 5.08 1.34 9.70
C VAL A 179 4.28 2.26 10.62
N ILE A 180 4.05 3.50 10.21
CA ILE A 180 3.01 4.32 10.85
C ILE A 180 1.65 3.72 10.48
N PRO A 181 0.84 3.26 11.45
CA PRO A 181 -0.37 2.51 11.14
C PRO A 181 -1.44 3.41 10.50
N GLN A 182 -2.28 2.80 9.67
CA GLN A 182 -3.52 3.41 9.19
C GLN A 182 -4.52 3.60 10.36
N VAL A 183 -5.51 4.47 10.18
CA VAL A 183 -6.53 4.74 11.20
C VAL A 183 -7.90 4.27 10.72
N ASP A 184 -8.41 3.21 11.34
CA ASP A 184 -9.80 2.69 11.26
C ASP A 184 -10.47 2.78 9.87
N SER A 185 -9.75 2.39 8.80
CA SER A 185 -10.26 2.52 7.44
C SER A 185 -10.04 1.31 6.54
N ASN A 186 -10.77 1.33 5.43
CA ASN A 186 -10.71 0.35 4.36
C ASN A 186 -9.62 0.71 3.32
N ASP A 187 -8.58 1.42 3.76
CA ASP A 187 -7.52 1.97 2.89
C ASP A 187 -6.26 1.10 2.84
N CYS A 188 -6.25 -0.09 3.43
CA CYS A 188 -5.08 -0.98 3.45
C CYS A 188 -4.50 -1.25 2.04
N GLY A 189 -5.36 -1.32 1.02
CA GLY A 189 -4.93 -1.40 -0.38
C GLY A 189 -4.20 -0.14 -0.85
N LEU A 190 -4.65 1.05 -0.47
CA LEU A 190 -3.98 2.32 -0.81
C LEU A 190 -2.64 2.45 -0.10
N PHE A 191 -2.57 2.07 1.18
CA PHE A 191 -1.29 1.99 1.90
C PHE A 191 -0.33 1.01 1.22
N THR A 192 -0.81 -0.18 0.83
CA THR A 192 0.00 -1.16 0.12
C THR A 192 0.56 -0.60 -1.20
N ILE A 193 -0.27 0.09 -2.00
CA ILE A 193 0.16 0.77 -3.23
C ILE A 193 1.19 1.86 -2.91
N ALA A 194 0.95 2.67 -1.89
CA ALA A 194 1.86 3.76 -1.51
C ALA A 194 3.22 3.24 -1.04
N TYR A 195 3.24 2.16 -0.24
CA TYR A 195 4.47 1.49 0.18
C TYR A 195 5.24 0.94 -1.02
N ALA A 196 4.55 0.25 -1.94
CA ALA A 196 5.15 -0.29 -3.15
C ALA A 196 5.81 0.82 -4.00
N TYR A 197 5.16 1.97 -4.16
CA TYR A 197 5.71 3.11 -4.89
C TYR A 197 6.94 3.72 -4.22
N VAL A 198 6.92 3.84 -2.90
CA VAL A 198 8.05 4.39 -2.13
C VAL A 198 9.26 3.44 -2.20
N LEU A 199 9.02 2.14 -2.07
CA LEU A 199 10.05 1.11 -2.14
C LEU A 199 10.66 0.97 -3.54
N SER A 200 9.86 1.09 -4.60
CA SER A 200 10.39 1.08 -5.97
C SER A 200 11.31 2.26 -6.27
N ARG A 201 11.24 3.33 -5.47
CA ARG A 201 12.17 4.47 -5.48
C ARG A 201 13.32 4.32 -4.46
N ARG A 202 13.50 3.13 -3.88
CA ARG A 202 14.48 2.82 -2.82
C ARG A 202 14.32 3.64 -1.53
N ASN A 203 13.15 4.22 -1.30
CA ASN A 203 12.84 4.93 -0.07
C ASN A 203 12.19 3.96 0.94
N ASP A 204 12.33 4.24 2.24
CA ASP A 204 11.74 3.43 3.31
C ASP A 204 10.38 3.99 3.75
N PRO A 205 9.26 3.27 3.58
CA PRO A 205 7.96 3.72 4.02
C PRO A 205 7.76 3.66 5.55
N SER A 206 8.67 3.02 6.30
CA SER A 206 8.53 2.81 7.75
C SER A 206 8.25 4.10 8.53
N ASN A 207 8.83 5.22 8.08
CA ASN A 207 8.77 6.52 8.73
C ASN A 207 7.76 7.49 8.12
N LEU A 208 6.96 7.05 7.14
CA LEU A 208 6.03 7.93 6.44
C LEU A 208 4.64 7.86 7.07
N ARG A 209 4.12 9.03 7.47
CA ARG A 209 2.72 9.20 7.86
C ARG A 209 1.94 9.76 6.68
N TYR A 210 1.17 8.89 6.03
CA TYR A 210 0.33 9.27 4.89
C TYR A 210 -0.88 10.11 5.34
N ASP A 211 -1.24 11.09 4.52
CA ASP A 211 -2.52 11.79 4.64
C ASP A 211 -3.64 10.92 4.09
N GLN A 212 -4.17 10.05 4.94
CA GLN A 212 -5.22 9.10 4.59
C GLN A 212 -6.47 9.78 3.99
N SER A 213 -6.76 11.02 4.39
CA SER A 213 -7.91 11.77 3.90
C SER A 213 -7.79 12.13 2.41
N SER A 214 -6.56 12.23 1.88
CA SER A 214 -6.30 12.59 0.49
C SER A 214 -6.03 11.36 -0.41
N MET A 215 -5.68 10.20 0.17
CA MET A 215 -5.23 9.04 -0.60
C MET A 215 -6.24 8.57 -1.66
N ARG A 216 -7.53 8.47 -1.31
CA ARG A 216 -8.58 8.07 -2.27
C ARG A 216 -8.69 9.03 -3.44
N LYS A 217 -8.62 10.33 -3.16
CA LYS A 217 -8.64 11.37 -4.18
C LYS A 217 -7.43 11.24 -5.11
N LYS A 218 -6.23 11.05 -4.55
CA LYS A 218 -4.99 10.86 -5.33
C LYS A 218 -5.05 9.61 -6.21
N PHE A 219 -5.61 8.52 -5.69
CA PHE A 219 -5.83 7.31 -6.48
C PHE A 219 -6.83 7.52 -7.62
N ASN A 220 -7.92 8.26 -7.38
CA ASN A 220 -8.86 8.64 -8.44
C ASN A 220 -8.24 9.58 -9.47
N ASP A 221 -7.34 10.48 -9.05
CA ASP A 221 -6.56 11.31 -9.96
C ASP A 221 -5.61 10.46 -10.81
N LEU A 222 -4.97 9.43 -10.24
CA LEU A 222 -4.19 8.44 -10.98
C LEU A 222 -5.03 7.80 -12.10
N ILE A 223 -6.25 7.34 -11.80
CA ILE A 223 -7.14 6.74 -12.80
C ILE A 223 -7.51 7.76 -13.89
N LYS A 224 -7.88 8.97 -13.48
CA LYS A 224 -8.32 10.03 -14.39
C LYS A 224 -7.23 10.47 -15.36
N PHE A 225 -5.99 10.57 -14.88
CA PHE A 225 -4.88 11.10 -15.66
C PHE A 225 -3.94 10.01 -16.19
N ASN A 226 -4.17 8.75 -15.82
CA ASN A 226 -3.28 7.62 -16.08
C ASN A 226 -1.83 7.93 -15.71
N TYR A 227 -1.66 8.67 -14.61
CA TYR A 227 -0.37 9.16 -14.14
C TYR A 227 -0.31 9.07 -12.62
N LEU A 228 0.71 8.39 -12.11
CA LEU A 228 0.86 8.18 -10.69
C LEU A 228 1.46 9.41 -10.03
N TYR A 229 0.65 10.06 -9.20
CA TYR A 229 1.12 11.05 -8.25
C TYR A 229 1.54 10.37 -6.96
N GLU A 230 2.61 10.88 -6.36
CA GLU A 230 3.00 10.52 -5.01
C GLU A 230 1.85 10.82 -4.04
N PHE A 231 1.56 9.87 -3.16
CA PHE A 231 0.61 10.07 -2.07
C PHE A 231 1.19 11.09 -1.10
N ASP A 232 0.35 11.99 -0.59
CA ASP A 232 0.82 13.00 0.36
C ASP A 232 1.21 12.31 1.68
N PHE A 233 2.39 12.63 2.20
CA PHE A 233 2.86 12.13 3.50
C PHE A 233 3.71 13.18 4.23
N SER A 234 3.93 12.92 5.51
CA SER A 234 4.90 13.60 6.35
C SER A 234 5.88 12.60 6.92
N GLU A 235 7.14 12.99 7.06
CA GLU A 235 8.15 12.16 7.71
C GLU A 235 8.01 12.25 9.23
N VAL A 236 8.06 11.11 9.88
CA VAL A 236 8.10 10.99 11.34
C VAL A 236 9.51 10.60 11.73
N SER A 237 10.15 11.42 12.57
CA SER A 237 11.47 11.09 13.11
C SER A 237 11.35 9.91 14.08
N LYS A 238 11.60 8.70 13.57
CA LYS A 238 11.72 7.48 14.35
C LYS A 238 12.75 6.54 13.71
N SER A 239 13.29 5.61 14.51
CA SER A 239 14.15 4.55 14.01
C SER A 239 13.32 3.49 13.26
N ARG A 240 13.89 2.90 12.21
CA ARG A 240 13.30 1.75 11.50
C ARG A 240 13.31 0.53 12.42
N ASN A 241 12.14 0.04 12.79
CA ASN A 241 12.01 -1.18 13.58
C ASN A 241 11.66 -2.35 12.67
N VAL A 242 12.43 -3.44 12.80
CA VAL A 242 12.32 -4.64 11.96
C VAL A 242 12.28 -5.87 12.87
N PHE A 243 11.23 -6.67 12.75
CA PHE A 243 11.00 -7.85 13.58
C PHE A 243 11.21 -9.13 12.73
N PRO A 244 12.18 -9.99 13.05
CA PRO A 244 12.33 -11.25 12.35
C PRO A 244 11.12 -12.16 12.63
N LEU A 245 10.64 -12.83 11.59
CA LEU A 245 9.49 -13.74 11.66
C LEU A 245 9.94 -15.17 11.39
N ILE A 246 9.28 -16.11 12.07
CA ILE A 246 9.39 -17.55 11.82
C ILE A 246 8.06 -17.97 11.17
N LEU A 247 8.06 -18.14 9.85
CA LEU A 247 6.86 -18.45 9.07
C LEU A 247 6.63 -19.94 8.84
#